data_AF-A0A5C8NND2-F1
#
_entry.id   AF-A0A5C8NND2-F1
#
_cell.length_a   1.000
_cell.length_b   1.000
_cell.length_c   1.000
_cell.angle_alpha   90.00
_cell.angle_beta   90.00
_cell.angle_gamma   90.00
#
_symmetry.space_group_name_H-M   'P 1'
#
loop_
_entity.id
_entity.type
_entity.pdbx_description
1 polymer ?
#
loop_
_entity_poly.entity_id
_entity_poly.type
_entity_poly.pdbx_seq_one_letter_code
_entity_poly.pdbx_strand_id
1 'polypeptide(L)'
;MKRLALLACLLTVCITASSALIRHWQAGLGCDAWGACAATFPVRGGAEAAAGVPVEPPPAIRVARLTHRASASAVGLLVAAIALFGWARFSGAQRVASAIALADTVFLAWLGRYTPHDLPLVTVGNVAGGMVLAAVLAWLATADAGRAAPPVGRAVTSAPRAGGPAGFSLLLMALLVFTGTMTSVRGAVDACPQLLCLGGARLEAAAFDPWAAGDLERPAEIGMHLVHRLLALAFAAAALSAASRAWRSAAASERGLAVAIAVLVATQLALGLATGFGAAPLVTATLHNAVAALLASVLTALAAAAPRATAAPRLMAAADPDRFAGT
;
A
#
# COMPACT_ATOMS: atom_id res chain seq x y z
N MET A 1 -1.84 5.34 -22.67
CA MET A 1 -1.91 5.77 -21.25
C MET A 1 -2.26 4.64 -20.30
N LYS A 2 -3.42 3.97 -20.41
CA LYS A 2 -3.79 2.86 -19.50
C LYS A 2 -2.73 1.75 -19.38
N ARG A 3 -2.21 1.25 -20.51
CA ARG A 3 -1.15 0.22 -20.52
C ARG A 3 0.15 0.70 -19.86
N LEU A 4 0.52 1.96 -20.04
CA LEU A 4 1.71 2.54 -19.40
C LEU A 4 1.51 2.69 -17.89
N ALA A 5 0.33 3.13 -17.45
CA ALA A 5 -0.02 3.22 -16.03
C ALA A 5 -0.04 1.84 -15.37
N LEU A 6 -0.57 0.81 -16.06
CA LEU A 6 -0.51 -0.56 -15.57
C LEU A 6 0.92 -1.10 -15.47
N LEU A 7 1.75 -0.86 -16.49
CA LEU A 7 3.17 -1.24 -16.45
C LEU A 7 3.90 -0.54 -15.29
N ALA A 8 3.70 0.77 -15.13
CA ALA A 8 4.28 1.52 -14.03
C ALA A 8 3.79 1.01 -12.66
N CYS A 9 2.51 0.64 -12.54
CA CYS A 9 1.94 0.04 -11.35
C CYS A 9 2.62 -1.29 -10.99
N LEU A 10 2.80 -2.18 -11.98
CA LEU A 10 3.48 -3.47 -11.77
C LEU A 10 4.95 -3.28 -11.40
N LEU A 11 5.65 -2.35 -12.05
CA LEU A 11 7.02 -1.99 -11.67
C LEU A 11 7.08 -1.41 -10.26
N THR A 12 6.07 -0.65 -9.83
CA THR A 12 5.99 -0.15 -8.44
C THR A 12 5.87 -1.29 -7.43
N VAL A 13 5.15 -2.37 -7.75
CA VAL A 13 5.13 -3.59 -6.92
C VAL A 13 6.52 -4.21 -6.83
N CYS A 14 7.28 -4.27 -7.93
CA CYS A 14 8.67 -4.72 -7.92
C CYS A 14 9.58 -3.82 -7.08
N ILE A 15 9.40 -2.49 -7.14
CA ILE A 15 10.09 -1.52 -6.29
C ILE A 15 9.81 -1.81 -4.82
N THR A 16 8.54 -2.00 -4.45
CA THR A 16 8.13 -2.29 -3.07
C THR A 16 8.73 -3.60 -2.56
N ALA A 17 8.69 -4.67 -3.37
CA ALA A 17 9.28 -5.96 -3.02
C ALA A 17 10.81 -5.86 -2.82
N SER A 18 11.53 -5.28 -3.80
CA SER A 18 12.98 -5.13 -3.72
C SER A 18 13.40 -4.19 -2.57
N SER A 19 12.65 -3.11 -2.31
CA SER A 19 12.87 -2.21 -1.18
C SER A 19 12.69 -2.92 0.16
N ALA A 20 11.63 -3.73 0.30
CA ALA A 20 11.38 -4.51 1.51
C ALA A 20 12.52 -5.51 1.76
N LEU A 21 12.95 -6.25 0.72
CA LEU A 21 14.06 -7.20 0.84
C LEU A 21 15.35 -6.52 1.31
N ILE A 22 15.73 -5.40 0.70
CA ILE A 22 16.94 -4.65 1.08
C ILE A 22 16.86 -4.18 2.52
N ARG A 23 15.73 -3.59 2.93
CA ARG A 23 15.53 -3.05 4.28
C ARG A 23 15.52 -4.13 5.35
N HIS A 24 14.74 -5.19 5.13
CA HIS A 24 14.64 -6.29 6.10
C HIS A 24 15.98 -7.03 6.24
N TRP A 25 16.74 -7.18 5.14
CA TRP A 25 18.10 -7.70 5.20
C TRP A 25 19.02 -6.77 6.00
N GLN A 26 19.00 -5.46 5.75
CA GLN A 26 19.80 -4.49 6.51
C GLN A 26 19.48 -4.49 8.02
N ALA A 27 18.21 -4.73 8.37
CA ALA A 27 17.74 -4.91 9.73
C ALA A 27 18.05 -6.30 10.33
N GLY A 28 18.74 -7.18 9.59
CA GLY A 28 19.13 -8.51 10.07
C GLY A 28 17.98 -9.51 10.20
N LEU A 29 16.83 -9.26 9.57
CA LEU A 29 15.68 -10.17 9.63
C LEU A 29 16.04 -11.51 8.98
N GLY A 30 15.91 -12.60 9.73
CA GLY A 30 16.26 -13.95 9.29
C GLY A 30 17.69 -14.39 9.59
N CYS A 31 18.44 -13.67 10.44
CA CYS A 31 19.63 -14.22 11.07
C CYS A 31 19.24 -14.88 12.41
N ASP A 32 19.38 -16.21 12.47
CA ASP A 32 19.02 -17.01 13.64
C ASP A 32 20.02 -16.87 14.81
N ALA A 33 21.26 -16.45 14.52
CA ALA A 33 22.33 -16.25 15.50
C ALA A 33 22.90 -14.83 15.40
N TRP A 34 22.20 -13.86 15.99
CA TRP A 34 22.56 -12.42 15.92
C TRP A 34 24.05 -12.16 16.17
N GLY A 35 24.64 -12.78 17.20
CA GLY A 35 26.07 -12.63 17.51
C GLY A 35 27.03 -13.11 16.40
N ALA A 36 26.62 -14.07 15.57
CA ALA A 36 27.40 -14.53 14.43
C ALA A 36 27.22 -13.66 13.18
N CYS A 37 26.09 -12.95 13.05
CA CYS A 37 25.81 -12.12 11.86
C CYS A 37 25.93 -10.60 12.09
N ALA A 38 26.09 -10.11 13.33
CA ALA A 38 26.04 -8.69 13.64
C ALA A 38 27.04 -7.87 12.79
N ALA A 39 28.25 -8.39 12.56
CA ALA A 39 29.27 -7.78 11.72
C ALA A 39 28.90 -7.65 10.23
N THR A 40 27.83 -8.33 9.78
CA THR A 40 27.36 -8.32 8.39
C THR A 40 26.27 -7.26 8.14
N PHE A 41 25.65 -6.72 9.20
CA PHE A 41 24.44 -5.90 9.10
C PHE A 41 24.69 -4.45 9.55
N PRO A 42 24.83 -3.50 8.60
CA PRO A 42 25.31 -2.15 8.90
C PRO A 42 24.34 -1.28 9.71
N VAL A 43 23.04 -1.58 9.73
CA VAL A 43 22.03 -0.76 10.45
C VAL A 43 21.90 -1.19 11.91
N ARG A 44 21.88 -2.49 12.17
CA ARG A 44 21.61 -3.02 13.52
C ARG A 44 22.90 -3.39 14.28
N GLY A 45 24.05 -3.49 13.62
CA GLY A 45 25.35 -3.80 14.24
C GLY A 45 26.14 -2.61 14.80
N GLY A 46 25.68 -1.36 14.64
CA GLY A 46 26.28 -0.18 15.27
C GLY A 46 27.81 -0.05 15.05
N ALA A 47 28.52 0.38 16.10
CA ALA A 47 29.97 0.54 16.08
C ALA A 47 30.75 -0.78 15.86
N GLU A 48 30.16 -1.93 16.22
CA GLU A 48 30.78 -3.25 16.02
C GLU A 48 30.78 -3.67 14.55
N ALA A 49 29.73 -3.36 13.78
CA ALA A 49 29.72 -3.54 12.33
C ALA A 49 30.69 -2.57 11.62
N ALA A 50 30.89 -1.37 12.17
CA ALA A 50 31.85 -0.40 11.65
C ALA A 50 33.32 -0.77 11.93
N ALA A 51 33.59 -1.56 12.98
CA ALA A 51 34.90 -2.10 13.32
C ALA A 51 35.25 -3.41 12.59
N GLY A 52 34.26 -4.06 11.97
CA GLY A 52 34.44 -5.29 11.19
C GLY A 52 34.89 -5.03 9.74
N VAL A 53 35.41 -6.08 9.09
CA VAL A 53 35.70 -6.05 7.65
C VAL A 53 34.39 -5.86 6.89
N PRO A 54 34.29 -4.95 5.90
CA PRO A 54 33.09 -4.78 5.09
C PRO A 54 32.67 -6.10 4.46
N VAL A 55 31.54 -6.64 4.89
CA VAL A 55 30.99 -7.88 4.32
C VAL A 55 30.24 -7.52 3.03
N GLU A 56 30.69 -8.09 1.92
CA GLU A 56 30.03 -7.91 0.63
C GLU A 56 28.60 -8.47 0.69
N PRO A 57 27.56 -7.70 0.29
CA PRO A 57 26.18 -8.19 0.33
C PRO A 57 26.00 -9.44 -0.54
N PRO A 58 25.17 -10.42 -0.13
CA PRO A 58 24.89 -11.60 -0.93
C PRO A 58 24.39 -11.27 -2.35
N PRO A 59 24.62 -12.14 -3.35
CA PRO A 59 24.19 -11.90 -4.73
C PRO A 59 22.71 -11.50 -4.87
N ALA A 60 21.82 -12.13 -4.11
CA ALA A 60 20.39 -11.81 -4.09
C ALA A 60 20.10 -10.35 -3.70
N ILE A 61 20.85 -9.81 -2.73
CA ILE A 61 20.70 -8.42 -2.28
C ILE A 61 21.27 -7.45 -3.32
N ARG A 62 22.37 -7.80 -3.99
CA ARG A 62 22.91 -6.99 -5.09
C ARG A 62 21.94 -6.91 -6.26
N VAL A 63 21.35 -8.04 -6.64
CA VAL A 63 20.28 -8.10 -7.65
C VAL A 63 19.09 -7.27 -7.21
N ALA A 64 18.64 -7.38 -5.96
CA ALA A 64 17.54 -6.57 -5.44
C ALA A 64 17.83 -5.06 -5.54
N ARG A 65 19.05 -4.62 -5.20
CA ARG A 65 19.48 -3.21 -5.33
C ARG A 65 19.46 -2.74 -6.79
N LEU A 66 19.92 -3.57 -7.72
CA LEU A 66 19.87 -3.26 -9.15
C LEU A 66 18.43 -3.20 -9.65
N THR A 67 17.61 -4.20 -9.32
CA THR A 67 16.19 -4.27 -9.68
C THR A 67 15.44 -3.05 -9.15
N HIS A 68 15.70 -2.65 -7.90
CA HIS A 68 15.08 -1.48 -7.30
C HIS A 68 15.43 -0.20 -8.07
N ARG A 69 16.73 0.05 -8.34
CA ARG A 69 17.19 1.23 -9.07
C ARG A 69 16.66 1.30 -10.50
N ALA A 70 16.73 0.17 -11.22
CA ALA A 70 16.27 0.09 -12.60
C ALA A 70 14.75 0.31 -12.68
N SER A 71 13.98 -0.36 -11.81
CA SER A 71 12.52 -0.21 -11.76
C SER A 71 12.10 1.20 -11.35
N ALA A 72 12.75 1.79 -10.34
CA ALA A 72 12.48 3.16 -9.89
C ALA A 72 12.73 4.19 -11.00
N SER A 73 13.84 4.06 -11.72
CA SER A 73 14.16 4.93 -12.86
C SER A 73 13.12 4.77 -13.99
N ALA A 74 12.73 3.53 -14.30
CA ALA A 74 11.71 3.24 -15.30
C ALA A 74 10.34 3.81 -14.91
N VAL A 75 9.91 3.65 -13.64
CA VAL A 75 8.66 4.25 -13.14
C VAL A 75 8.70 5.76 -13.22
N GLY A 76 9.80 6.41 -12.83
CA GLY A 76 9.94 7.86 -12.94
C GLY A 76 9.76 8.37 -14.37
N LEU A 77 10.38 7.70 -15.34
CA LEU A 77 10.21 8.02 -16.76
C LEU A 77 8.78 7.77 -17.25
N LEU A 78 8.16 6.66 -16.83
CA LEU A 78 6.78 6.35 -17.19
C LEU A 78 5.78 7.35 -16.61
N VAL A 79 5.93 7.75 -15.34
CA VAL A 79 5.10 8.76 -14.69
C VAL A 79 5.24 10.10 -15.40
N ALA A 80 6.47 10.52 -15.72
CA ALA A 80 6.71 11.73 -16.50
C ALA A 80 6.07 11.67 -17.89
N ALA A 81 6.22 10.55 -18.61
CA ALA A 81 5.61 10.37 -19.92
C ALA A 81 4.06 10.37 -19.86
N ILE A 82 3.47 9.70 -18.86
CA ILE A 82 2.02 9.71 -18.63
C ILE A 82 1.53 11.14 -18.40
N ALA A 83 2.23 11.91 -17.57
CA ALA A 83 1.87 13.29 -17.28
C ALA A 83 1.99 14.16 -18.54
N LEU A 84 3.15 14.20 -19.19
CA LEU A 84 3.43 15.06 -20.34
C LEU A 84 2.50 14.79 -21.53
N PHE A 85 2.37 13.51 -21.93
CA PHE A 85 1.60 13.15 -23.12
C PHE A 85 0.11 12.93 -22.83
N GLY A 86 -0.27 12.76 -21.56
CA GLY A 86 -1.65 12.55 -21.13
C GLY A 86 -2.38 13.84 -20.76
N TRP A 87 -1.67 14.90 -20.34
CA TRP A 87 -2.24 16.08 -19.67
C TRP A 87 -3.43 16.72 -20.39
N ALA A 88 -3.30 16.95 -21.69
CA ALA A 88 -4.32 17.62 -22.50
C ALA A 88 -5.64 16.81 -22.56
N ARG A 89 -5.57 15.48 -22.43
CA ARG A 89 -6.71 14.56 -22.50
C ARG A 89 -7.26 14.17 -21.13
N PHE A 90 -6.58 14.56 -20.05
CA PHE A 90 -6.99 14.22 -18.69
C PHE A 90 -8.16 15.08 -18.23
N SER A 91 -9.15 14.41 -17.61
CA SER A 91 -10.14 15.07 -16.74
C SER A 91 -9.46 15.72 -15.54
N GLY A 92 -10.15 16.61 -14.83
CA GLY A 92 -9.61 17.26 -13.62
C GLY A 92 -9.07 16.27 -12.59
N ALA A 93 -9.82 15.19 -12.31
CA ALA A 93 -9.37 14.15 -11.39
C ALA A 93 -8.11 13.41 -11.89
N GLN A 94 -7.98 13.18 -13.20
CA GLN A 94 -6.78 12.56 -13.78
C GLN A 94 -5.56 13.48 -13.70
N ARG A 95 -5.74 14.81 -13.85
CA ARG A 95 -4.66 15.78 -13.66
C ARG A 95 -4.18 15.78 -12.22
N VAL A 96 -5.09 15.78 -11.24
CA VAL A 96 -4.75 15.68 -9.81
C VAL A 96 -4.01 14.38 -9.51
N ALA A 97 -4.54 13.23 -9.96
CA ALA A 97 -3.88 11.94 -9.77
C ALA A 97 -2.48 11.89 -10.42
N SER A 98 -2.33 12.43 -11.63
CA SER A 98 -1.04 12.52 -12.30
C SER A 98 -0.06 13.45 -11.58
N ALA A 99 -0.54 14.56 -11.01
CA ALA A 99 0.27 15.48 -10.21
C ALA A 99 0.72 14.83 -8.89
N ILE A 100 -0.16 14.08 -8.23
CA ILE A 100 0.17 13.29 -7.03
C ILE A 100 1.26 12.27 -7.38
N ALA A 101 1.09 11.49 -8.46
CA ALA A 101 2.09 10.50 -8.88
C ALA A 101 3.47 11.14 -9.14
N LEU A 102 3.51 12.31 -9.79
CA LEU A 102 4.74 13.06 -10.01
C LEU A 102 5.38 13.53 -8.70
N ALA A 103 4.59 14.20 -7.86
CA ALA A 103 5.07 14.74 -6.58
C ALA A 103 5.59 13.62 -5.67
N ASP A 104 4.85 12.51 -5.58
CA ASP A 104 5.22 11.34 -4.79
C ASP A 104 6.48 10.65 -5.34
N THR A 105 6.62 10.55 -6.67
CA THR A 105 7.85 10.03 -7.30
C THR A 105 9.07 10.87 -6.94
N VAL A 106 8.95 12.20 -7.00
CA VAL A 106 10.04 13.13 -6.61
C VAL A 106 10.32 13.02 -5.11
N PHE A 107 9.28 12.95 -4.29
CA PHE A 107 9.39 12.77 -2.84
C PHE A 107 10.11 11.46 -2.49
N LEU A 108 9.73 10.33 -3.08
CA LEU A 108 10.39 9.03 -2.88
C LEU A 108 11.84 9.04 -3.37
N ALA A 109 12.14 9.70 -4.50
CA ALA A 109 13.51 9.84 -4.98
C ALA A 109 14.37 10.71 -4.05
N TRP A 110 13.78 11.72 -3.41
CA TRP A 110 14.43 12.51 -2.38
C TRP A 110 14.63 11.71 -1.08
N LEU A 111 13.58 11.08 -0.58
CA LEU A 111 13.57 10.29 0.65
C LEU A 111 14.52 9.07 0.58
N GLY A 112 14.64 8.46 -0.61
CA GLY A 112 15.55 7.35 -0.87
C GLY A 112 17.02 7.69 -0.66
N ARG A 113 17.42 8.98 -0.69
CA ARG A 113 18.79 9.41 -0.34
C ARG A 113 19.11 9.26 1.14
N TYR A 114 18.08 9.29 1.99
CA TYR A 114 18.20 9.19 3.43
C TYR A 114 17.90 7.78 3.95
N THR A 115 17.50 6.83 3.08
CA THR A 115 17.16 5.46 3.49
C THR A 115 18.38 4.54 3.38
N PRO A 116 18.73 3.73 4.40
CA PRO A 116 18.05 3.60 5.70
C PRO A 116 18.34 4.76 6.66
N HIS A 117 17.40 5.02 7.57
CA HIS A 117 17.48 6.10 8.57
C HIS A 117 17.02 5.60 9.94
N ASP A 118 17.58 6.15 11.02
CA ASP A 118 17.26 5.75 12.39
C ASP A 118 15.84 6.14 12.82
N LEU A 119 15.34 7.27 12.31
CA LEU A 119 13.96 7.70 12.53
C LEU A 119 12.96 6.82 11.76
N PRO A 120 12.01 6.13 12.45
CA PRO A 120 10.96 5.33 11.81
C PRO A 120 10.18 6.06 10.72
N LEU A 121 9.95 7.37 10.90
CA LEU A 121 9.19 8.20 9.97
C LEU A 121 9.71 8.13 8.53
N VAL A 122 11.02 8.08 8.32
CA VAL A 122 11.61 8.01 6.97
C VAL A 122 11.21 6.71 6.30
N THR A 123 11.25 5.59 7.03
CA THR A 123 10.83 4.29 6.50
C THR A 123 9.32 4.25 6.27
N VAL A 124 8.53 4.78 7.21
CA VAL A 124 7.06 4.90 7.07
C VAL A 124 6.72 5.70 5.82
N GLY A 125 7.36 6.85 5.59
CA GLY A 125 7.16 7.67 4.40
C GLY A 125 7.51 6.92 3.11
N ASN A 126 8.61 6.17 3.10
CA ASN A 126 9.02 5.40 1.93
C ASN A 126 8.05 4.25 1.60
N VAL A 127 7.60 3.49 2.60
CA VAL A 127 6.63 2.40 2.39
C VAL A 127 5.26 2.97 2.00
N ALA A 128 4.79 4.01 2.69
CA ALA A 128 3.51 4.64 2.41
C ALA A 128 3.48 5.27 1.00
N GLY A 129 4.52 5.99 0.59
CA GLY A 129 4.63 6.54 -0.76
C GLY A 129 4.60 5.44 -1.82
N GLY A 130 5.35 4.34 -1.64
CA GLY A 130 5.28 3.19 -2.56
C GLY A 130 3.87 2.62 -2.72
N MET A 131 3.09 2.55 -1.65
CA MET A 131 1.68 2.10 -1.67
C MET A 131 0.76 3.11 -2.35
N VAL A 132 0.96 4.41 -2.09
CA VAL A 132 0.21 5.50 -2.72
C VAL A 132 0.48 5.54 -4.22
N LEU A 133 1.74 5.48 -4.64
CA LEU A 133 2.12 5.45 -6.05
C LEU A 133 1.47 4.28 -6.79
N ALA A 134 1.51 3.07 -6.21
CA ALA A 134 0.85 1.89 -6.78
C ALA A 134 -0.68 2.11 -6.91
N ALA A 135 -1.33 2.60 -5.87
CA ALA A 135 -2.77 2.89 -5.87
C ALA A 135 -3.15 3.95 -6.93
N VAL A 136 -2.41 5.06 -7.00
CA VAL A 136 -2.65 6.14 -7.96
C VAL A 136 -2.43 5.67 -9.40
N LEU A 137 -1.39 4.88 -9.66
CA LEU A 137 -1.13 4.31 -10.99
C LEU A 137 -2.21 3.30 -11.40
N ALA A 138 -2.68 2.46 -10.46
CA ALA A 138 -3.80 1.57 -10.69
C ALA A 138 -5.09 2.34 -11.02
N TRP A 139 -5.34 3.44 -10.31
CA TRP A 139 -6.46 4.33 -10.60
C TRP A 139 -6.36 4.97 -11.99
N LEU A 140 -5.18 5.47 -12.36
CA LEU A 140 -4.94 6.04 -13.70
C LEU A 140 -5.09 5.00 -14.81
N ALA A 141 -4.77 3.74 -14.53
CA ALA A 141 -4.94 2.64 -15.47
C ALA A 141 -6.42 2.30 -15.72
N THR A 142 -7.30 2.50 -14.74
CA THR A 142 -8.74 2.24 -14.88
C THR A 142 -9.51 3.47 -15.33
N ALA A 143 -9.06 4.68 -15.00
CA ALA A 143 -9.72 5.93 -15.35
C ALA A 143 -9.92 6.07 -16.87
N ASP A 144 -11.17 6.24 -17.31
CA ASP A 144 -11.48 6.60 -18.69
C ASP A 144 -11.12 8.07 -18.95
N ALA A 145 -10.28 8.30 -19.96
CA ALA A 145 -10.00 9.65 -20.45
C ALA A 145 -11.21 10.14 -21.25
N GLY A 146 -11.99 11.05 -20.67
CA GLY A 146 -12.84 11.95 -21.44
C GLY A 146 -13.97 11.34 -22.28
N ARG A 147 -14.50 10.15 -21.96
CA ARG A 147 -15.84 9.81 -22.46
C ARG A 147 -16.84 10.67 -21.70
N ALA A 148 -17.37 11.69 -22.38
CA ALA A 148 -18.61 12.35 -22.00
C ALA A 148 -19.61 11.27 -21.57
N ALA A 149 -20.33 11.55 -20.47
CA ALA A 149 -21.34 10.65 -19.96
C ALA A 149 -22.22 10.15 -21.12
N PRO A 150 -22.45 8.83 -21.26
CA PRO A 150 -23.45 8.36 -22.21
C PRO A 150 -24.80 9.04 -21.88
N PRO A 151 -25.63 9.34 -22.89
CA PRO A 151 -26.88 10.05 -22.68
C PRO A 151 -27.72 9.32 -21.63
N VAL A 152 -28.35 10.12 -20.76
CA VAL A 152 -29.23 9.70 -19.68
C VAL A 152 -30.21 8.65 -20.18
N GLY A 153 -30.08 7.41 -19.71
CA GLY A 153 -30.95 6.33 -20.18
C GLY A 153 -30.39 4.91 -20.02
N ARG A 154 -29.79 4.55 -18.89
CA ARG A 154 -29.69 3.13 -18.49
C ARG A 154 -30.05 2.99 -17.03
N ALA A 155 -31.04 2.13 -16.80
CA ALA A 155 -31.63 1.83 -15.51
C ALA A 155 -30.56 1.69 -14.41
N VAL A 156 -30.76 2.44 -13.33
CA VAL A 156 -30.01 2.29 -12.08
C VAL A 156 -30.38 0.93 -11.52
N THR A 157 -29.64 -0.11 -11.89
CA THR A 157 -29.65 -1.34 -11.09
C THR A 157 -28.87 -1.00 -9.82
N SER A 158 -29.61 -0.97 -8.71
CA SER A 158 -29.14 -0.77 -7.35
C SER A 158 -28.25 -1.94 -6.91
N ALA A 159 -27.08 -2.09 -7.53
CA ALA A 159 -26.06 -3.01 -7.07
C ALA A 159 -25.49 -2.48 -5.73
N PRO A 160 -25.21 -3.37 -4.75
CA PRO A 160 -24.60 -2.97 -3.50
C PRO A 160 -23.23 -2.34 -3.79
N ARG A 161 -23.08 -1.05 -3.49
CA ARG A 161 -21.90 -0.26 -3.84
C ARG A 161 -20.66 -0.86 -3.18
N ALA A 162 -19.86 -1.61 -3.95
CA ALA A 162 -18.57 -2.16 -3.51
C ALA A 162 -17.52 -1.05 -3.25
N GLY A 163 -17.71 0.14 -3.84
CA GLY A 163 -16.79 1.27 -3.67
C GLY A 163 -16.69 1.81 -2.24
N GLY A 164 -17.78 1.83 -1.49
CA GLY A 164 -17.78 2.26 -0.08
C GLY A 164 -16.86 1.41 0.80
N PRO A 165 -17.08 0.08 0.90
CA PRO A 165 -16.19 -0.78 1.66
C PRO A 165 -14.79 -0.88 1.05
N ALA A 166 -14.62 -0.79 -0.28
CA ALA A 166 -13.28 -0.72 -0.86
C ALA A 166 -12.49 0.52 -0.41
N GLY A 167 -13.14 1.69 -0.35
CA GLY A 167 -12.55 2.91 0.20
C GLY A 167 -12.23 2.78 1.69
N PHE A 168 -13.12 2.15 2.47
CA PHE A 168 -12.86 1.86 3.89
C PHE A 168 -11.69 0.89 4.09
N SER A 169 -11.56 -0.14 3.24
CA SER A 169 -10.40 -1.03 3.23
C SER A 169 -9.10 -0.29 2.94
N LEU A 170 -9.09 0.69 2.03
CA LEU A 170 -7.90 1.51 1.76
C LEU A 170 -7.51 2.38 2.98
N LEU A 171 -8.49 2.89 3.73
CA LEU A 171 -8.22 3.59 5.00
C LEU A 171 -7.58 2.65 6.04
N LEU A 172 -8.14 1.46 6.23
CA LEU A 172 -7.57 0.46 7.13
C LEU A 172 -6.18 0.01 6.67
N MET A 173 -5.95 -0.09 5.36
CA MET A 173 -4.63 -0.36 4.78
C MET A 173 -3.62 0.72 5.16
N ALA A 174 -3.98 2.00 5.16
CA ALA A 174 -3.08 3.07 5.59
C ALA A 174 -2.62 2.88 7.05
N LEU A 175 -3.54 2.49 7.94
CA LEU A 175 -3.21 2.15 9.33
C LEU A 175 -2.34 0.89 9.42
N LEU A 176 -2.57 -0.12 8.57
CA LEU A 176 -1.74 -1.33 8.51
C LEU A 176 -0.35 -1.07 7.99
N VAL A 177 -0.20 -0.22 6.98
CA VAL A 177 1.11 0.21 6.46
C VAL A 177 1.89 0.93 7.55
N PHE A 178 1.23 1.84 8.28
CA PHE A 178 1.84 2.52 9.41
C PHE A 178 2.25 1.53 10.51
N THR A 179 1.30 0.79 11.08
CA THR A 179 1.56 -0.13 12.19
C THR A 179 2.53 -1.25 11.82
N GLY A 180 2.42 -1.83 10.62
CA GLY A 180 3.32 -2.87 10.14
C GLY A 180 4.74 -2.37 9.89
N THR A 181 4.88 -1.15 9.35
CA THR A 181 6.21 -0.53 9.20
C THR A 181 6.83 -0.22 10.56
N MET A 182 6.04 0.30 11.51
CA MET A 182 6.49 0.52 12.89
C MET A 182 6.94 -0.78 13.56
N THR A 183 6.16 -1.87 13.45
CA THR A 183 6.56 -3.20 13.94
C THR A 183 7.88 -3.66 13.33
N SER A 184 8.12 -3.38 12.04
CA SER A 184 9.38 -3.73 11.38
C SER A 184 10.57 -2.93 11.88
N VAL A 185 10.45 -1.60 12.01
CA VAL A 185 11.58 -0.72 12.32
C VAL A 185 11.90 -0.65 13.81
N ARG A 186 10.96 -1.06 14.67
CA ARG A 186 11.17 -1.20 16.12
C ARG A 186 11.56 -2.62 16.54
N GLY A 187 11.99 -3.46 15.60
CA GLY A 187 12.48 -4.81 15.89
C GLY A 187 11.42 -5.83 16.32
N ALA A 188 10.13 -5.46 16.33
CA ALA A 188 9.05 -6.25 16.92
C ALA A 188 8.45 -7.32 16.00
N VAL A 189 9.11 -7.69 14.89
CA VAL A 189 8.56 -8.65 13.88
C VAL A 189 8.41 -10.05 14.45
N ASP A 190 9.34 -10.49 15.30
CA ASP A 190 9.34 -11.81 15.93
C ASP A 190 8.81 -11.78 17.37
N ALA A 191 8.16 -10.67 17.76
CA ALA A 191 7.72 -10.43 19.14
C ALA A 191 6.81 -11.52 19.70
N CYS A 192 5.94 -12.06 18.84
CA CYS A 192 4.88 -12.98 19.20
C CYS A 192 4.84 -14.21 18.26
N PRO A 193 5.63 -15.27 18.55
CA PRO A 193 5.74 -16.47 17.71
C PRO A 193 4.54 -17.43 17.82
N GLN A 194 3.44 -17.00 18.44
CA GLN A 194 2.20 -17.76 18.62
C GLN A 194 1.02 -16.95 18.08
N LEU A 195 -0.17 -17.55 17.91
CA LEU A 195 -1.34 -16.83 17.38
C LEU A 195 -1.75 -15.64 18.27
N LEU A 196 -1.70 -15.83 19.59
CA LEU A 196 -2.06 -14.83 20.60
C LEU A 196 -0.97 -14.83 21.68
N CYS A 197 -0.50 -13.64 22.08
CA CYS A 197 0.49 -13.45 23.15
C CYS A 197 -0.04 -12.49 24.22
N LEU A 198 -1.32 -12.64 24.59
CA LEU A 198 -2.04 -11.69 25.43
C LEU A 198 -1.39 -11.49 26.81
N GLY A 199 -0.85 -12.55 27.42
CA GLY A 199 -0.26 -12.50 28.76
C GLY A 199 1.03 -11.69 28.86
N GLY A 200 1.70 -11.40 27.73
CA GLY A 200 2.95 -10.63 27.69
C GLY A 200 2.79 -9.25 27.05
N ALA A 201 1.59 -8.85 26.67
CA ALA A 201 1.36 -7.63 25.89
C ALA A 201 1.22 -6.39 26.78
N ARG A 202 1.88 -5.30 26.41
CA ARG A 202 1.65 -3.96 26.97
C ARG A 202 1.36 -2.98 25.84
N LEU A 203 0.21 -2.32 25.92
CA LEU A 203 -0.18 -1.31 24.93
C LEU A 203 0.38 0.05 25.35
N GLU A 204 1.33 0.56 24.56
CA GLU A 204 1.98 1.84 24.79
C GLU A 204 1.90 2.69 23.52
N ALA A 205 1.37 3.90 23.63
CA ALA A 205 1.32 4.82 22.49
C ALA A 205 2.73 5.22 22.02
N ALA A 206 3.69 5.33 22.94
CA ALA A 206 5.09 5.65 22.64
C ALA A 206 5.76 4.60 21.73
N ALA A 207 5.27 3.35 21.72
CA ALA A 207 5.75 2.31 20.82
C ALA A 207 5.44 2.63 19.34
N PHE A 208 4.43 3.46 19.08
CA PHE A 208 4.03 3.91 17.76
C PHE A 208 4.53 5.31 17.40
N ASP A 209 5.38 5.94 18.22
CA ASP A 209 5.94 7.25 17.91
C ASP A 209 6.93 7.15 16.73
N PRO A 210 6.64 7.73 15.55
CA PRO A 210 7.52 7.65 14.39
C PRO A 210 8.76 8.54 14.50
N TRP A 211 8.83 9.39 15.54
CA TRP A 211 9.97 10.26 15.84
C TRP A 211 10.92 9.68 16.87
N ALA A 212 10.54 8.57 17.50
CA ALA A 212 11.38 7.86 18.46
C ALA A 212 12.20 6.77 17.78
N ALA A 213 13.53 6.88 17.88
CA ALA A 213 14.47 5.83 17.49
C ALA A 213 14.71 4.84 18.65
N GLY A 214 15.30 3.69 18.33
CA GLY A 214 15.74 2.70 19.33
C GLY A 214 14.75 1.56 19.56
N ASP A 215 15.27 0.56 20.26
CA ASP A 215 14.56 -0.69 20.56
C ASP A 215 13.50 -0.49 21.66
N LEU A 216 12.60 -1.46 21.76
CA LEU A 216 11.52 -1.46 22.74
C LEU A 216 11.71 -2.58 23.75
N GLU A 217 11.10 -2.44 24.93
CA GLU A 217 10.95 -3.58 25.82
C GLU A 217 10.00 -4.62 25.19
N ARG A 218 10.32 -5.90 25.38
CA ARG A 218 9.56 -7.01 24.80
C ARG A 218 8.04 -6.92 24.99
N PRO A 219 7.48 -6.51 26.14
CA PRO A 219 6.02 -6.36 26.27
C PRO A 219 5.40 -5.33 25.33
N ALA A 220 6.09 -4.23 25.05
CA ALA A 220 5.66 -3.20 24.11
C ALA A 220 5.73 -3.72 22.66
N GLU A 221 6.78 -4.46 22.31
CA GLU A 221 6.90 -5.13 21.01
C GLU A 221 5.73 -6.08 20.75
N ILE A 222 5.37 -6.90 21.76
CA ILE A 222 4.22 -7.81 21.69
C ILE A 222 2.92 -7.01 21.50
N GLY A 223 2.74 -5.92 22.24
CA GLY A 223 1.59 -5.02 22.11
C GLY A 223 1.44 -4.47 20.69
N MET A 224 2.52 -3.97 20.09
CA MET A 224 2.53 -3.50 18.70
C MET A 224 2.12 -4.60 17.72
N HIS A 225 2.70 -5.79 17.88
CA HIS A 225 2.44 -6.90 16.99
C HIS A 225 0.96 -7.36 17.06
N LEU A 226 0.34 -7.33 18.25
CA LEU A 226 -1.07 -7.63 18.42
C LEU A 226 -1.98 -6.56 17.79
N VAL A 227 -1.67 -5.28 17.94
CA VAL A 227 -2.42 -4.19 17.29
C VAL A 227 -2.43 -4.36 15.77
N HIS A 228 -1.25 -4.65 15.18
CA HIS A 228 -1.16 -4.90 13.74
C HIS A 228 -2.03 -6.08 13.30
N ARG A 229 -2.04 -7.19 14.06
CA ARG A 229 -2.89 -8.37 13.75
C ARG A 229 -4.38 -8.06 13.86
N LEU A 230 -4.80 -7.34 14.89
CA LEU A 230 -6.20 -6.94 15.06
C LEU A 230 -6.68 -6.05 13.91
N LEU A 231 -5.86 -5.06 13.51
CA LEU A 231 -6.14 -4.25 12.34
C LEU A 231 -6.17 -5.09 11.05
N ALA A 232 -5.35 -6.14 10.94
CA ALA A 232 -5.32 -7.00 9.76
C ALA A 232 -6.60 -7.81 9.62
N LEU A 233 -7.19 -8.28 10.73
CA LEU A 233 -8.49 -8.94 10.74
C LEU A 233 -9.62 -7.98 10.35
N ALA A 234 -9.62 -6.76 10.89
CA ALA A 234 -10.59 -5.73 10.52
C ALA A 234 -10.50 -5.37 9.03
N PHE A 235 -9.28 -5.21 8.51
CA PHE A 235 -9.02 -4.98 7.09
C PHE A 235 -9.51 -6.14 6.22
N ALA A 236 -9.20 -7.39 6.60
CA ALA A 236 -9.63 -8.57 5.86
C ALA A 236 -11.16 -8.66 5.80
N ALA A 237 -11.85 -8.42 6.91
CA ALA A 237 -13.31 -8.37 6.95
C ALA A 237 -13.88 -7.28 6.02
N ALA A 238 -13.31 -6.06 6.06
CA ALA A 238 -13.72 -4.98 5.16
C ALA A 238 -13.46 -5.32 3.68
N ALA A 239 -12.28 -5.85 3.35
CA ALA A 239 -11.89 -6.19 1.99
C ALA A 239 -12.74 -7.34 1.41
N LEU A 240 -13.03 -8.37 2.21
CA LEU A 240 -13.93 -9.45 1.82
C LEU A 240 -15.39 -8.97 1.71
N SER A 241 -15.80 -7.99 2.52
CA SER A 241 -17.09 -7.34 2.34
C SER A 241 -17.17 -6.60 0.99
N ALA A 242 -16.10 -5.94 0.55
CA ALA A 242 -16.02 -5.31 -0.77
C ALA A 242 -16.03 -6.38 -1.89
N ALA A 243 -15.26 -7.45 -1.73
CA ALA A 243 -15.23 -8.57 -2.68
C ALA A 243 -16.60 -9.24 -2.83
N SER A 244 -17.31 -9.52 -1.73
CA SER A 244 -18.65 -10.11 -1.77
C SER A 244 -19.72 -9.23 -2.44
N ARG A 245 -19.57 -7.90 -2.36
CA ARG A 245 -20.44 -6.95 -3.08
C ARG A 245 -20.08 -6.91 -4.57
N ALA A 246 -18.79 -6.90 -4.90
CA ALA A 246 -18.30 -6.96 -6.27
C ALA A 246 -18.64 -8.29 -6.98
N TRP A 247 -18.63 -9.41 -6.24
CA TRP A 247 -19.02 -10.72 -6.78
C TRP A 247 -20.50 -10.78 -7.18
N ARG A 248 -21.36 -10.06 -6.45
CA ARG A 248 -22.80 -9.93 -6.75
C ARG A 248 -23.08 -8.97 -7.91
N SER A 249 -22.07 -8.33 -8.47
CA SER A 249 -22.21 -7.44 -9.62
C SER A 249 -22.43 -8.23 -10.91
N ALA A 250 -23.24 -7.68 -11.81
CA ALA A 250 -23.40 -8.24 -13.15
C ALA A 250 -22.11 -8.11 -13.99
N ALA A 251 -21.24 -7.14 -13.69
CA ALA A 251 -20.02 -6.89 -14.44
C ALA A 251 -18.98 -8.00 -14.21
N ALA A 252 -18.51 -8.64 -15.30
CA ALA A 252 -17.47 -9.68 -15.22
C ALA A 252 -16.13 -9.15 -14.69
N SER A 253 -15.81 -7.87 -14.97
CA SER A 253 -14.62 -7.20 -14.45
C SER A 253 -14.64 -7.08 -12.93
N GLU A 254 -15.78 -6.74 -12.32
CA GLU A 254 -15.93 -6.65 -10.87
C GLU A 254 -15.86 -8.03 -10.19
N ARG A 255 -16.41 -9.06 -10.84
CA ARG A 255 -16.26 -10.47 -10.38
C ARG A 255 -14.79 -10.92 -10.41
N GLY A 256 -14.04 -10.55 -11.44
CA GLY A 256 -12.60 -10.79 -11.51
C GLY A 256 -11.83 -10.10 -10.37
N LEU A 257 -12.14 -8.83 -10.08
CA LEU A 257 -11.55 -8.09 -8.96
C LEU A 257 -11.92 -8.72 -7.60
N ALA A 258 -13.15 -9.21 -7.43
CA ALA A 258 -13.58 -9.89 -6.22
C ALA A 258 -12.73 -11.14 -5.92
N VAL A 259 -12.50 -11.98 -6.93
CA VAL A 259 -11.65 -13.18 -6.80
C VAL A 259 -10.21 -12.76 -6.48
N ALA A 260 -9.68 -11.76 -7.19
CA ALA A 260 -8.33 -11.26 -6.93
C ALA A 260 -8.18 -10.75 -5.49
N ILE A 261 -9.13 -9.97 -4.97
CA ILE A 261 -9.11 -9.50 -3.57
C ILE A 261 -9.14 -10.67 -2.59
N ALA A 262 -10.03 -11.65 -2.79
CA ALA A 262 -10.13 -12.80 -1.90
C ALA A 262 -8.83 -13.61 -1.84
N VAL A 263 -8.22 -13.88 -3.00
CA VAL A 263 -6.94 -14.58 -3.09
C VAL A 263 -5.82 -13.77 -2.43
N LEU A 264 -5.69 -12.48 -2.76
CA LEU A 264 -4.63 -11.62 -2.21
C LEU A 264 -4.77 -11.44 -0.69
N VAL A 265 -5.99 -11.32 -0.15
CA VAL A 265 -6.22 -11.27 1.31
C VAL A 265 -5.77 -12.57 1.98
N ALA A 266 -6.14 -13.73 1.43
CA ALA A 266 -5.71 -15.03 1.97
C ALA A 266 -4.18 -15.17 1.94
N THR A 267 -3.55 -14.79 0.82
CA THR A 267 -2.09 -14.79 0.68
C THR A 267 -1.44 -13.82 1.68
N GLN A 268 -1.99 -12.62 1.88
CA GLN A 268 -1.46 -11.62 2.80
C GLN A 268 -1.45 -12.13 4.24
N LEU A 269 -2.54 -12.76 4.68
CA LEU A 269 -2.66 -13.33 6.02
C LEU A 269 -1.69 -14.51 6.20
N ALA A 270 -1.60 -15.41 5.20
CA ALA A 270 -0.67 -16.54 5.25
C ALA A 270 0.79 -16.08 5.34
N LEU A 271 1.19 -15.09 4.52
CA LEU A 271 2.54 -14.52 4.56
C LEU A 271 2.83 -13.78 5.87
N GLY A 272 1.83 -13.08 6.43
CA GLY A 272 1.97 -12.39 7.71
C GLY A 272 2.17 -13.36 8.87
N LEU A 273 1.39 -14.45 8.91
CA LEU A 273 1.56 -15.54 9.88
C LEU A 273 2.92 -16.24 9.72
N ALA A 274 3.31 -16.56 8.48
CA ALA A 274 4.60 -17.18 8.20
C ALA A 274 5.77 -16.29 8.66
N THR A 275 5.68 -14.98 8.44
CA THR A 275 6.69 -14.02 8.92
C THR A 275 6.76 -14.02 10.45
N GLY A 276 5.61 -13.89 11.13
CA GLY A 276 5.55 -13.81 12.60
C GLY A 276 5.92 -15.11 13.31
N PHE A 277 5.77 -16.27 12.66
CA PHE A 277 6.20 -17.57 13.17
C PHE A 277 7.64 -17.93 12.80
N GLY A 278 8.36 -17.04 12.11
CA GLY A 278 9.76 -17.26 11.74
C GLY A 278 9.94 -18.23 10.55
N ALA A 279 8.90 -18.50 9.77
CA ALA A 279 9.01 -19.29 8.56
C ALA A 279 9.60 -18.44 7.42
N ALA A 280 10.93 -18.55 7.23
CA ALA A 280 11.70 -17.80 6.23
C ALA A 280 11.37 -16.29 6.24
N PRO A 281 11.52 -15.59 7.38
CA PRO A 281 10.93 -14.27 7.64
C PRO A 281 11.40 -13.21 6.65
N LEU A 282 12.63 -13.30 6.13
CA LEU A 282 13.12 -12.40 5.09
C LEU A 282 12.30 -12.49 3.80
N VAL A 283 12.01 -13.71 3.34
CA VAL A 283 11.26 -13.96 2.10
C VAL A 283 9.79 -13.65 2.31
N THR A 284 9.21 -14.13 3.41
CA THR A 284 7.78 -13.97 3.69
C THR A 284 7.42 -12.50 3.97
N ALA A 285 8.26 -11.74 4.67
CA ALA A 285 8.07 -10.29 4.84
C ALA A 285 8.18 -9.55 3.50
N THR A 286 9.14 -9.93 2.64
CA THR A 286 9.30 -9.35 1.30
C THR A 286 8.04 -9.55 0.46
N LEU A 287 7.52 -10.77 0.40
CA LEU A 287 6.30 -11.09 -0.32
C LEU A 287 5.07 -10.41 0.30
N HIS A 288 5.01 -10.31 1.63
CA HIS A 288 3.92 -9.63 2.33
C HIS A 288 3.81 -8.15 1.92
N ASN A 289 4.94 -7.47 1.72
CA ASN A 289 4.96 -6.09 1.21
C ASN A 289 4.53 -6.01 -0.27
N ALA A 290 4.97 -6.96 -1.10
CA ALA A 290 4.59 -7.01 -2.51
C ALA A 290 3.08 -7.25 -2.71
N VAL A 291 2.52 -8.20 -1.97
CA VAL A 291 1.09 -8.54 -2.01
C VAL A 291 0.24 -7.40 -1.45
N ALA A 292 0.69 -6.68 -0.42
CA ALA A 292 0.02 -5.46 0.06
C ALA A 292 -0.10 -4.40 -1.04
N ALA A 293 0.96 -4.15 -1.81
CA ALA A 293 0.94 -3.18 -2.92
C ALA A 293 -0.02 -3.60 -4.06
N LEU A 294 -0.05 -4.89 -4.39
CA LEU A 294 -1.03 -5.45 -5.33
C LEU A 294 -2.45 -5.28 -4.80
N LEU A 295 -2.69 -5.59 -3.53
CA LEU A 295 -4.00 -5.49 -2.92
C LEU A 295 -4.50 -4.04 -2.86
N ALA A 296 -3.62 -3.08 -2.55
CA ALA A 296 -3.94 -1.65 -2.65
C ALA A 296 -4.33 -1.25 -4.08
N SER A 297 -3.64 -1.77 -5.09
CA SER A 297 -3.92 -1.54 -6.50
C SER A 297 -5.30 -2.08 -6.91
N VAL A 298 -5.61 -3.32 -6.55
CA VAL A 298 -6.89 -3.97 -6.87
C VAL A 298 -8.07 -3.32 -6.13
N LEU A 299 -7.91 -2.98 -4.84
CA LEU A 299 -8.92 -2.24 -4.08
C LEU A 299 -9.18 -0.87 -4.67
N THR A 300 -8.14 -0.17 -5.12
CA THR A 300 -8.29 1.13 -5.79
C THR A 300 -9.01 1.00 -7.13
N ALA A 301 -8.70 -0.02 -7.92
CA ALA A 301 -9.43 -0.33 -9.15
C ALA A 301 -10.92 -0.58 -8.89
N LEU A 302 -11.26 -1.33 -7.84
CA LEU A 302 -12.64 -1.58 -7.43
C LEU A 302 -13.34 -0.30 -6.93
N ALA A 303 -12.65 0.51 -6.14
CA ALA A 303 -13.18 1.79 -5.66
C ALA A 303 -13.44 2.78 -6.82
N ALA A 304 -12.58 2.76 -7.84
CA ALA A 304 -12.71 3.60 -9.04
C ALA A 304 -13.84 3.16 -9.98
N ALA A 305 -14.16 1.86 -10.00
CA ALA A 305 -15.25 1.31 -10.82
C ALA A 305 -16.65 1.70 -10.28
N ALA A 306 -16.76 2.15 -9.02
CA ALA A 306 -18.03 2.57 -8.45
C ALA A 306 -18.56 3.84 -9.14
N PRO A 307 -19.85 3.89 -9.52
CA PRO A 307 -20.43 5.09 -10.11
C PRO A 307 -20.30 6.25 -9.12
N ARG A 308 -19.62 7.32 -9.53
CA ARG A 308 -19.66 8.59 -8.79
C ARG A 308 -21.11 9.04 -8.81
N ALA A 309 -21.71 9.23 -7.63
CA ALA A 309 -22.99 9.89 -7.54
C ALA A 309 -22.82 11.30 -8.13
N THR A 310 -23.18 11.48 -9.39
CA THR A 310 -23.39 12.81 -9.94
C THR A 310 -24.50 13.41 -9.11
N ALA A 311 -24.20 14.49 -8.39
CA ALA A 311 -25.22 15.31 -7.75
C ALA A 311 -26.29 15.58 -8.80
N ALA A 312 -27.52 15.13 -8.54
CA ALA A 312 -28.62 15.37 -9.45
C ALA A 312 -28.67 16.88 -9.72
N PRO A 313 -28.80 17.33 -10.97
CA PRO A 313 -29.08 18.73 -11.22
C PRO A 313 -30.34 19.04 -10.41
N ARG A 314 -30.24 19.99 -9.47
CA ARG A 314 -31.42 20.56 -8.82
C ARG A 314 -32.27 21.09 -9.96
N LEU A 315 -33.34 20.37 -10.33
CA LEU A 315 -34.46 20.94 -11.05
C LEU A 315 -34.99 22.04 -10.12
N MET A 316 -34.47 23.26 -10.28
CA MET A 316 -35.22 24.44 -9.91
C MET A 316 -36.41 24.46 -10.86
N ALA A 317 -37.45 23.71 -10.50
CA ALA A 317 -38.79 24.02 -10.96
C ALA A 317 -39.08 25.42 -10.42
N ALA A 318 -38.86 26.42 -11.25
CA ALA A 318 -39.50 27.70 -11.10
C ALA A 318 -41.00 27.42 -11.24
N ALA A 319 -41.67 27.15 -10.11
CA ALA A 319 -43.09 27.39 -10.02
C ALA A 319 -43.25 28.90 -10.20
N ASP A 320 -43.70 29.30 -11.38
CA ASP A 320 -44.19 30.63 -11.68
C ASP A 320 -45.60 30.74 -11.07
N PRO A 321 -45.79 31.50 -9.97
CA PRO A 321 -47.10 31.65 -9.34
C PRO A 321 -48.01 32.66 -10.07
N ASP A 322 -47.54 33.35 -11.11
CA ASP A 322 -48.30 34.44 -11.74
C ASP A 322 -49.11 34.02 -12.98
N ARG A 323 -49.14 32.72 -13.33
CA ARG A 323 -49.86 32.25 -14.53
C ARG A 323 -51.39 32.11 -14.40
N PHE A 324 -51.98 32.53 -13.28
CA PHE A 324 -53.43 32.54 -13.05
C PHE A 324 -53.98 33.84 -12.46
N ALA A 325 -53.41 34.99 -12.83
CA ALA A 325 -54.02 36.29 -12.57
C ALA A 325 -54.22 37.05 -13.89
N GLY A 326 -55.42 36.94 -14.46
CA GLY A 326 -55.93 37.85 -15.50
C GLY A 326 -56.10 37.23 -16.89
N THR A 327 -57.28 36.63 -17.12
CA THR A 327 -58.35 37.08 -18.03
C THR A 327 -59.37 35.96 -18.17
#